data_AF-A0A1I7L407-F1
#
_entry.id   AF-A0A1I7L407-F1
#
_cell.length_a   1.000
_cell.length_b   1.000
_cell.length_c   1.000
_cell.angle_alpha   90.00
_cell.angle_beta   90.00
_cell.angle_gamma   90.00
#
_symmetry.space_group_name_H-M   'P 1'
#
loop_
_entity.id
_entity.type
_entity.pdbx_description
1 polymer ?
#
loop_
_entity_poly.entity_id
_entity_poly.type
_entity_poly.pdbx_seq_one_letter_code
_entity_poly.pdbx_strand_id
1 'polypeptide(L)'
;MTGTLAQQGIVARRDRAGPDASPRAAGSDRSATRVAGEGHGHLPFTIVVVLAAAPNLIFLATHLRSAALAASCLALLSAALALVLRDLGRTRAPIDAPLLTAALAAGIGLCLLGGEGHLFFANDDWLLRDAVLRDLVAEPWPVGYLYAGDPTMLRAPLGMYLLPAAVGKGLGLSGAHGALLAQNALLFGCLFYGFARLAPTHRQGLALMAIFVAFSGWDVVGAWTLGRPLTPGIHLEQWLGNLQFSSHVTQLFWVPNHAASGWIFVGAYCLWRAAALRASSLAVVFGLCVFWSPLSTIGALPFLLLALAGDARAGRLTPGAVATVALAGLGLVPVALYLGADAGRVPHGLQDLTGEFFARSVLLLTVEIVPILVVLGLGPGSLLGSERRTRRETGLVLVLLLLAPLYRLGGADFVMRASIPALALLALRLGAVVPALGGRRAAIALAILAVGAVTPLYEVIRAVVLPSFSISACNVLAAARTPPNNGPLFHYVARIDALPGHLADSVLAKPDRLVRLVPQGQCWPDHPAHQEHAGEVF
;
A
#
# COMPACT_ATOMS: atom_id res chain seq x y z
N MET A 1 35.81 16.03 -32.23
CA MET A 1 36.76 15.01 -32.73
C MET A 1 36.97 14.01 -31.60
N THR A 2 36.05 13.07 -31.39
CA THR A 2 35.83 11.73 -32.01
C THR A 2 36.61 10.61 -31.32
N GLY A 3 35.87 9.57 -30.88
CA GLY A 3 36.39 8.32 -30.31
C GLY A 3 35.50 7.72 -29.21
N THR A 4 34.19 7.51 -29.40
CA THR A 4 33.52 6.20 -29.66
C THR A 4 34.07 4.98 -28.90
N LEU A 5 33.30 4.47 -27.94
CA LEU A 5 33.30 3.07 -27.50
C LEU A 5 31.85 2.56 -27.46
N ALA A 6 31.55 1.66 -28.39
CA ALA A 6 30.28 0.95 -28.50
C ALA A 6 30.53 -0.57 -28.41
N GLN A 7 29.63 -1.23 -27.68
CA GLN A 7 29.13 -2.60 -27.87
C GLN A 7 30.13 -3.78 -27.88
N GLN A 8 30.01 -4.63 -26.87
CA GLN A 8 30.34 -6.05 -26.98
C GLN A 8 29.06 -6.88 -26.77
N GLY A 9 28.55 -7.42 -27.88
CA GLY A 9 27.53 -8.46 -27.92
C GLY A 9 28.17 -9.85 -27.94
N ILE A 10 27.50 -10.78 -27.27
CA ILE A 10 27.88 -12.19 -27.13
C ILE A 10 27.65 -12.91 -28.47
N VAL A 11 28.70 -13.45 -29.07
CA VAL A 11 28.64 -14.32 -30.26
C VAL A 11 28.83 -15.77 -29.83
N ALA A 12 27.85 -16.61 -30.18
CA ALA A 12 27.90 -18.06 -30.03
C ALA A 12 28.80 -18.69 -31.10
N ARG A 13 29.63 -19.68 -30.73
CA ARG A 13 30.40 -20.50 -31.69
C ARG A 13 30.17 -21.98 -31.40
N ARG A 14 29.81 -22.71 -32.46
CA ARG A 14 29.64 -24.16 -32.54
C ARG A 14 30.96 -24.82 -33.02
N ASP A 15 31.11 -26.07 -32.60
CA ASP A 15 31.74 -27.22 -33.28
C ASP A 15 33.20 -27.66 -33.00
N ARG A 16 33.27 -28.86 -32.38
CA ARG A 16 33.98 -30.11 -32.76
C ARG A 16 35.36 -30.45 -32.16
N ALA A 17 35.53 -31.78 -32.00
CA ALA A 17 36.45 -32.53 -31.15
C ALA A 17 37.78 -32.96 -31.81
N GLY A 18 38.78 -33.32 -30.98
CA GLY A 18 39.96 -34.14 -31.35
C GLY A 18 41.17 -33.94 -30.43
N PRO A 19 42.05 -34.95 -30.16
CA PRO A 19 42.50 -35.29 -28.80
C PRO A 19 44.00 -35.06 -28.48
N ASP A 20 44.35 -35.40 -27.22
CA ASP A 20 45.67 -35.69 -26.62
C ASP A 20 46.56 -34.56 -26.07
N ALA A 21 46.69 -34.57 -24.73
CA ALA A 21 47.95 -34.71 -23.95
C ALA A 21 47.88 -33.98 -22.60
N SER A 22 47.80 -34.74 -21.52
CA SER A 22 48.16 -34.37 -20.13
C SER A 22 49.56 -34.93 -19.81
N PRO A 23 50.35 -34.48 -18.79
CA PRO A 23 49.84 -34.14 -17.45
C PRO A 23 50.64 -33.12 -16.56
N ARG A 24 50.07 -32.89 -15.35
CA ARG A 24 50.64 -32.37 -14.07
C ARG A 24 50.72 -30.84 -13.90
N ALA A 25 49.84 -30.23 -13.09
CA ALA A 25 49.86 -30.07 -11.61
C ALA A 25 50.65 -28.80 -11.20
N ALA A 26 50.26 -27.91 -10.30
CA ALA A 26 49.15 -27.78 -9.35
C ALA A 26 48.99 -26.28 -9.02
N GLY A 27 47.79 -25.85 -8.60
CA GLY A 27 47.55 -24.47 -8.20
C GLY A 27 46.07 -24.19 -8.06
N SER A 28 45.45 -24.84 -7.08
CA SER A 28 44.06 -24.64 -6.70
C SER A 28 43.81 -23.19 -6.28
N ASP A 29 42.83 -22.53 -6.89
CA ASP A 29 41.81 -21.91 -6.07
C ASP A 29 40.43 -22.09 -6.70
N ARG A 30 39.53 -22.65 -5.90
CA ARG A 30 38.28 -23.25 -6.32
C ARG A 30 37.33 -22.15 -6.75
N SER A 31 37.00 -22.13 -8.05
CA SER A 31 35.77 -21.47 -8.51
C SER A 31 34.61 -22.08 -7.74
N ALA A 32 33.94 -21.27 -6.93
CA ALA A 32 32.67 -21.63 -6.32
C ALA A 32 31.70 -21.99 -7.45
N THR A 33 31.58 -23.29 -7.70
CA THR A 33 30.43 -23.90 -8.35
C THR A 33 29.20 -23.37 -7.61
N ARG A 34 28.43 -22.51 -8.29
CA ARG A 34 27.08 -22.16 -7.85
C ARG A 34 26.30 -23.46 -7.79
N VAL A 35 26.23 -24.03 -6.59
CA VAL A 35 25.21 -25.01 -6.23
C VAL A 35 23.89 -24.38 -6.68
N ALA A 36 23.14 -25.10 -7.50
CA ALA A 36 21.77 -24.75 -7.84
C ALA A 36 20.99 -24.74 -6.52
N GLY A 37 20.93 -23.57 -5.88
CA GLY A 37 20.49 -23.45 -4.51
C GLY A 37 19.03 -23.82 -4.35
N GLU A 38 18.76 -24.54 -3.26
CA GLU A 38 17.46 -24.74 -2.61
C GLU A 38 16.90 -23.39 -2.14
N GLY A 39 16.57 -22.51 -3.08
CA GLY A 39 15.99 -21.20 -2.79
C GLY A 39 14.47 -21.28 -2.67
N HIS A 40 13.90 -20.70 -1.62
CA HIS A 40 12.45 -20.67 -1.37
C HIS A 40 11.70 -19.62 -2.21
N GLY A 41 12.19 -19.31 -3.42
CA GLY A 41 11.59 -18.31 -4.31
C GLY A 41 11.23 -17.00 -3.63
N HIS A 42 10.31 -16.23 -4.21
CA HIS A 42 9.81 -15.01 -3.58
C HIS A 42 8.84 -15.30 -2.42
N LEU A 43 9.11 -16.30 -1.55
CA LEU A 43 8.22 -16.75 -0.47
C LEU A 43 7.65 -15.60 0.39
N PRO A 44 8.45 -14.60 0.83
CA PRO A 44 7.89 -13.46 1.55
C PRO A 44 6.83 -12.70 0.74
N PHE A 45 7.05 -12.50 -0.57
CA PHE A 45 6.03 -11.88 -1.43
C PHE A 45 4.84 -12.82 -1.72
N THR A 46 5.06 -14.14 -1.74
CA THR A 46 3.97 -15.12 -1.76
C THR A 46 3.05 -14.96 -0.55
N ILE A 47 3.62 -14.78 0.65
CA ILE A 47 2.85 -14.50 1.88
C ILE A 47 2.04 -13.22 1.70
N VAL A 48 2.65 -12.15 1.18
CA VAL A 48 1.95 -10.88 0.88
C VAL A 48 0.75 -11.10 -0.05
N VAL A 49 0.92 -11.85 -1.13
CA VAL A 49 -0.18 -12.14 -2.08
C VAL A 49 -1.28 -12.97 -1.43
N VAL A 50 -0.93 -13.96 -0.60
CA VAL A 50 -1.91 -14.77 0.14
C VAL A 50 -2.71 -13.91 1.12
N LEU A 51 -2.04 -13.05 1.89
CA LEU A 51 -2.71 -12.12 2.80
C LEU A 51 -3.59 -11.12 2.05
N ALA A 52 -3.15 -10.62 0.89
CA ALA A 52 -3.98 -9.76 0.05
C ALA A 52 -5.20 -10.48 -0.55
N ALA A 53 -5.08 -11.77 -0.87
CA ALA A 53 -6.13 -12.58 -1.46
C ALA A 53 -7.16 -13.10 -0.45
N ALA A 54 -6.74 -13.45 0.76
CA ALA A 54 -7.60 -13.98 1.81
C ALA A 54 -8.91 -13.18 2.05
N PRO A 55 -8.88 -11.85 2.26
CA PRO A 55 -10.11 -11.08 2.46
C PRO A 55 -11.02 -11.08 1.22
N ASN A 56 -10.44 -11.11 0.01
CA ASN A 56 -11.22 -11.21 -1.23
C ASN A 56 -11.95 -12.57 -1.30
N LEU A 57 -11.27 -13.67 -0.96
CA LEU A 57 -11.87 -15.00 -0.93
C LEU A 57 -12.97 -15.10 0.13
N ILE A 58 -12.72 -14.58 1.34
CA ILE A 58 -13.72 -14.54 2.41
C ILE A 58 -14.94 -13.73 1.96
N PHE A 59 -14.74 -12.57 1.33
CA PHE A 59 -15.82 -11.76 0.77
C PHE A 59 -16.67 -12.55 -0.22
N LEU A 60 -16.04 -13.18 -1.23
CA LEU A 60 -16.75 -13.96 -2.25
C LEU A 60 -17.53 -15.14 -1.66
N ALA A 61 -17.06 -15.72 -0.56
CA ALA A 61 -17.74 -16.82 0.13
C ALA A 61 -18.96 -16.38 0.95
N THR A 62 -19.02 -15.12 1.39
CA THR A 62 -19.95 -14.69 2.46
C THR A 62 -20.85 -13.52 2.10
N HIS A 63 -20.51 -12.73 1.09
CA HIS A 63 -21.25 -11.50 0.74
C HIS A 63 -22.05 -11.62 -0.57
N LEU A 64 -22.10 -12.81 -1.20
CA LEU A 64 -22.84 -13.03 -2.44
C LEU A 64 -24.19 -13.68 -2.19
N ARG A 65 -25.18 -13.32 -3.01
CA ARG A 65 -26.58 -13.74 -2.86
C ARG A 65 -26.80 -15.23 -3.04
N SER A 66 -25.96 -15.89 -3.84
CA SER A 66 -26.12 -17.31 -4.22
C SER A 66 -24.84 -18.08 -3.96
N ALA A 67 -24.97 -19.25 -3.34
CA ALA A 67 -23.86 -20.17 -3.11
C ALA A 67 -23.20 -20.65 -4.42
N ALA A 68 -23.97 -20.82 -5.50
CA ALA A 68 -23.44 -21.20 -6.80
C ALA A 68 -22.57 -20.08 -7.43
N LEU A 69 -23.00 -18.82 -7.27
CA LEU A 69 -22.23 -17.66 -7.69
C LEU A 69 -20.95 -17.52 -6.86
N ALA A 70 -21.05 -17.68 -5.53
CA ALA A 70 -19.91 -17.70 -4.62
C ALA A 70 -18.87 -18.76 -5.03
N ALA A 71 -19.30 -20.01 -5.20
CA ALA A 71 -18.43 -21.11 -5.62
C ALA A 71 -17.77 -20.83 -6.98
N SER A 72 -18.50 -20.26 -7.94
CA SER A 72 -17.98 -19.91 -9.26
C SER A 72 -16.92 -18.82 -9.17
N CYS A 73 -17.19 -17.69 -8.50
CA CYS A 73 -16.24 -16.61 -8.32
C CYS A 73 -14.99 -17.04 -7.55
N LEU A 74 -15.16 -17.88 -6.51
CA LEU A 74 -14.05 -18.47 -5.76
C LEU A 74 -13.17 -19.36 -6.66
N ALA A 75 -13.77 -20.23 -7.47
CA ALA A 75 -13.02 -21.09 -8.38
C ALA A 75 -12.23 -20.27 -9.41
N LEU A 76 -12.85 -19.24 -10.00
CA LEU A 76 -12.22 -18.34 -10.97
C LEU A 76 -11.03 -17.59 -10.36
N LEU A 77 -11.22 -16.98 -9.18
CA LEU A 77 -10.15 -16.23 -8.50
C LEU A 77 -9.03 -17.16 -8.02
N SER A 78 -9.37 -18.33 -7.49
CA SER A 78 -8.38 -19.32 -7.03
C SER A 78 -7.54 -19.86 -8.19
N ALA A 79 -8.15 -20.09 -9.36
CA ALA A 79 -7.43 -20.48 -10.57
C ALA A 79 -6.46 -19.39 -11.04
N ALA A 80 -6.87 -18.12 -11.02
CA ALA A 80 -5.98 -17.01 -11.33
C ALA A 80 -4.84 -16.88 -10.31
N LEU A 81 -5.13 -17.04 -9.01
CA LEU A 81 -4.14 -16.98 -7.94
C LEU A 81 -3.11 -18.10 -8.05
N ALA A 82 -3.52 -19.32 -8.37
CA ALA A 82 -2.60 -20.44 -8.60
C ALA A 82 -1.55 -20.12 -9.69
N LEU A 83 -1.92 -19.35 -10.72
CA LEU A 83 -1.00 -18.90 -11.76
C LEU A 83 -0.02 -17.83 -11.27
N VAL A 84 -0.48 -16.90 -10.42
CA VAL A 84 0.40 -15.92 -9.75
C VAL A 84 1.43 -16.63 -8.88
N LEU A 85 0.97 -17.57 -8.05
CA LEU A 85 1.83 -18.37 -7.16
C LEU A 85 2.81 -19.23 -7.95
N ARG A 86 2.36 -19.79 -9.08
CA ARG A 86 3.24 -20.52 -10.00
C ARG A 86 4.33 -19.61 -10.56
N ASP A 87 4.01 -18.38 -10.99
CA ASP A 87 5.01 -17.43 -11.48
C ASP A 87 6.05 -17.10 -10.40
N LEU A 88 5.61 -16.81 -9.16
CA LEU A 88 6.50 -16.55 -8.02
C LEU A 88 7.41 -17.74 -7.67
N GLY A 89 6.94 -18.96 -7.90
CA GLY A 89 7.71 -20.19 -7.70
C GLY A 89 8.69 -20.53 -8.83
N ARG A 90 8.63 -19.85 -9.99
CA ARG A 90 9.55 -20.10 -11.13
C ARG A 90 10.96 -19.64 -10.82
N THR A 91 11.10 -18.53 -10.10
CA THR A 91 12.39 -17.96 -9.71
C THR A 91 12.72 -18.43 -8.30
N ARG A 92 13.91 -19.02 -8.14
CA ARG A 92 14.43 -19.41 -6.82
C ARG A 92 15.48 -18.40 -6.40
N ALA A 93 15.24 -17.74 -5.27
CA ALA A 93 16.20 -16.85 -4.63
C ALA A 93 16.47 -17.35 -3.20
N PRO A 94 17.73 -17.31 -2.72
CA PRO A 94 18.01 -17.61 -1.32
C PRO A 94 17.41 -16.52 -0.42
N ILE A 95 16.90 -16.93 0.74
CA ILE A 95 16.41 -16.02 1.77
C ILE A 95 17.62 -15.45 2.52
N ASP A 96 17.66 -14.12 2.64
CA ASP A 96 18.59 -13.44 3.53
C ASP A 96 17.91 -13.32 4.89
N ALA A 97 18.19 -14.28 5.78
CA ALA A 97 17.51 -14.40 7.06
C ALA A 97 17.74 -13.18 7.98
N PRO A 98 18.96 -12.64 8.15
CA PRO A 98 19.17 -11.41 8.90
C PRO A 98 18.33 -10.24 8.38
N LEU A 99 18.30 -10.04 7.05
CA LEU A 99 17.51 -8.97 6.44
C LEU A 99 16.01 -9.19 6.64
N LEU A 100 15.54 -10.43 6.50
CA LEU A 100 14.13 -10.79 6.73
C LEU A 100 13.74 -10.54 8.19
N THR A 101 14.57 -10.92 9.15
CA THR A 101 14.34 -10.66 10.57
C THR A 101 14.28 -9.16 10.85
N ALA A 102 15.20 -8.37 10.30
CA ALA A 102 15.18 -6.91 10.45
C ALA A 102 13.90 -6.29 9.85
N ALA A 103 13.48 -6.77 8.67
CA ALA A 103 12.27 -6.30 8.01
C ALA A 103 10.99 -6.69 8.77
N LEU A 104 10.90 -7.92 9.29
CA LEU A 104 9.80 -8.38 10.13
C LEU A 104 9.75 -7.60 11.45
N ALA A 105 10.90 -7.36 12.10
CA ALA A 105 10.97 -6.54 13.30
C ALA A 105 10.51 -5.10 13.04
N ALA A 106 10.91 -4.51 11.90
CA ALA A 106 10.42 -3.19 11.49
C ALA A 106 8.90 -3.19 11.22
N GLY A 107 8.38 -4.22 10.56
CA GLY A 107 6.94 -4.40 10.34
C GLY A 107 6.16 -4.45 11.65
N ILE A 108 6.59 -5.30 12.60
CA ILE A 108 5.97 -5.42 13.93
C ILE A 108 6.05 -4.10 14.69
N GLY A 109 7.24 -3.50 14.77
CA GLY A 109 7.47 -2.28 15.53
C GLY A 109 6.65 -1.11 15.01
N LEU A 110 6.58 -0.93 13.67
CA LEU A 110 5.82 0.16 13.09
C LEU A 110 4.30 -0.08 13.16
N CYS A 111 3.80 -1.31 13.06
CA CYS A 111 2.36 -1.57 13.26
C CYS A 111 1.94 -1.31 14.71
N LEU A 112 2.77 -1.73 15.69
CA LEU A 112 2.55 -1.43 17.11
C LEU A 112 2.52 0.08 17.37
N LEU A 113 3.53 0.81 16.89
CA LEU A 113 3.58 2.28 17.01
C LEU A 113 2.45 2.97 16.23
N GLY A 114 1.93 2.34 15.18
CA GLY A 114 0.76 2.83 14.45
C GLY A 114 -0.56 2.71 15.22
N GLY A 115 -0.55 2.11 16.42
CA GLY A 115 -1.73 1.93 17.27
C GLY A 115 -2.39 0.56 17.15
N GLU A 116 -1.86 -0.35 16.31
CA GLU A 116 -2.43 -1.69 16.16
C GLU A 116 -2.31 -2.48 17.47
N GLY A 117 -3.45 -2.93 17.99
CA GLY A 117 -3.53 -3.63 19.27
C GLY A 117 -3.57 -2.71 20.50
N HIS A 118 -3.59 -1.38 20.32
CA HIS A 118 -3.82 -0.39 21.38
C HIS A 118 -2.81 -0.41 22.54
N LEU A 119 -1.57 -0.85 22.25
CA LEU A 119 -0.44 -0.77 23.18
C LEU A 119 0.24 0.61 23.16
N PHE A 120 0.17 1.30 22.03
CA PHE A 120 0.60 2.69 21.84
C PHE A 120 -0.60 3.53 21.41
N PHE A 121 -0.45 4.86 21.38
CA PHE A 121 -1.51 5.73 20.89
C PHE A 121 -1.86 5.39 19.44
N ALA A 122 -3.15 5.25 19.19
CA ALA A 122 -3.72 5.06 17.86
C ALA A 122 -4.30 6.39 17.38
N ASN A 123 -3.98 6.81 16.16
CA ASN A 123 -4.52 8.06 15.61
C ASN A 123 -6.05 8.03 15.48
N ASP A 124 -6.68 9.20 15.45
CA ASP A 124 -8.15 9.34 15.45
C ASP A 124 -8.87 8.48 14.39
N ASP A 125 -8.23 8.28 13.24
CA ASP A 125 -8.68 7.39 12.16
C ASP A 125 -9.03 5.97 12.67
N TRP A 126 -8.37 5.50 13.72
CA TRP A 126 -8.61 4.19 14.33
C TRP A 126 -9.96 4.06 15.01
N LEU A 127 -10.57 5.15 15.51
CA LEU A 127 -11.89 5.08 16.15
C LEU A 127 -12.93 4.46 15.20
N LEU A 128 -12.95 4.90 13.95
CA LEU A 128 -13.88 4.37 12.95
C LEU A 128 -13.44 2.99 12.43
N ARG A 129 -12.14 2.69 12.37
CA ARG A 129 -11.61 1.39 11.91
C ARG A 129 -11.92 0.29 12.92
N ASP A 130 -11.74 0.58 14.20
CA ASP A 130 -12.08 -0.31 15.30
C ASP A 130 -13.56 -0.60 15.33
N ALA A 131 -14.41 0.42 15.11
CA ALA A 131 -15.85 0.24 15.02
C ALA A 131 -16.25 -0.64 13.84
N VAL A 132 -15.62 -0.48 12.67
CA VAL A 132 -15.82 -1.37 11.50
C VAL A 132 -15.40 -2.80 11.84
N LEU A 133 -14.22 -3.00 12.44
CA LEU A 133 -13.75 -4.33 12.82
C LEU A 133 -14.70 -4.97 13.84
N ARG A 134 -15.11 -4.21 14.86
CA ARG A 134 -16.09 -4.62 15.86
C ARG A 134 -17.39 -5.08 15.23
N ASP A 135 -17.96 -4.31 14.30
CA ASP A 135 -19.24 -4.67 13.69
C ASP A 135 -19.11 -5.91 12.79
N LEU A 136 -17.99 -6.05 12.08
CA LEU A 136 -17.70 -7.28 11.34
C LEU A 136 -17.56 -8.49 12.28
N VAL A 137 -17.03 -8.33 13.49
CA VAL A 137 -16.96 -9.41 14.47
C VAL A 137 -18.34 -9.71 15.07
N ALA A 138 -19.09 -8.70 15.47
CA ALA A 138 -20.32 -8.86 16.25
C ALA A 138 -21.56 -9.24 15.41
N GLU A 139 -21.66 -8.77 14.17
CA GLU A 139 -22.90 -8.86 13.39
C GLU A 139 -22.79 -9.86 12.23
N PRO A 140 -23.90 -10.51 11.81
CA PRO A 140 -23.91 -11.36 10.62
C PRO A 140 -23.39 -10.63 9.37
N TRP A 141 -22.77 -11.38 8.45
CA TRP A 141 -22.31 -10.82 7.19
C TRP A 141 -23.36 -11.06 6.08
N PRO A 142 -23.60 -10.07 5.20
CA PRO A 142 -23.05 -8.71 5.21
C PRO A 142 -23.66 -7.83 6.32
N VAL A 143 -22.86 -6.91 6.88
CA VAL A 143 -23.32 -6.02 7.97
C VAL A 143 -24.24 -4.94 7.42
N GLY A 144 -25.36 -4.70 8.12
CA GLY A 144 -26.35 -3.67 7.77
C GLY A 144 -26.59 -2.67 8.89
N TYR A 145 -27.01 -1.47 8.51
CA TYR A 145 -27.31 -0.36 9.43
C TYR A 145 -28.62 0.33 9.07
N LEU A 146 -29.32 0.82 10.08
CA LEU A 146 -30.35 1.84 9.91
C LEU A 146 -29.69 3.21 10.11
N TYR A 147 -29.20 3.82 9.03
CA TYR A 147 -28.46 5.08 9.07
C TYR A 147 -29.33 6.23 8.57
N ALA A 148 -29.57 7.22 9.43
CA ALA A 148 -30.43 8.37 9.13
C ALA A 148 -31.85 7.98 8.66
N GLY A 149 -32.36 6.83 9.12
CA GLY A 149 -33.67 6.29 8.72
C GLY A 149 -33.64 5.37 7.51
N ASP A 150 -32.54 5.37 6.73
CA ASP A 150 -32.41 4.53 5.55
C ASP A 150 -31.83 3.14 5.89
N PRO A 151 -32.35 2.06 5.29
CA PRO A 151 -31.71 0.76 5.33
C PRO A 151 -30.44 0.79 4.47
N THR A 152 -29.31 0.55 5.11
CA THR A 152 -27.99 0.59 4.47
C THR A 152 -27.19 -0.67 4.76
N MET A 153 -26.19 -0.94 3.92
CA MET A 153 -25.18 -1.98 4.14
C MET A 153 -23.80 -1.35 4.29
N LEU A 154 -22.94 -2.00 5.08
CA LEU A 154 -21.52 -1.62 5.19
C LEU A 154 -20.88 -1.69 3.80
N ARG A 155 -20.38 -0.56 3.32
CA ARG A 155 -19.59 -0.41 2.09
C ARG A 155 -18.30 0.31 2.42
N ALA A 156 -17.27 -0.44 2.77
CA ALA A 156 -15.93 0.09 3.00
C ALA A 156 -14.88 -0.82 2.33
N PRO A 157 -13.63 -0.38 2.12
CA PRO A 157 -12.56 -1.26 1.65
C PRO A 157 -12.22 -2.31 2.73
N LEU A 158 -12.84 -3.48 2.66
CA LEU A 158 -12.73 -4.49 3.73
C LEU A 158 -11.47 -5.37 3.65
N GLY A 159 -10.55 -5.09 2.72
CA GLY A 159 -9.32 -5.87 2.52
C GLY A 159 -8.52 -6.08 3.81
N MET A 160 -8.34 -5.04 4.62
CA MET A 160 -7.61 -5.16 5.88
C MET A 160 -8.41 -5.88 6.98
N TYR A 161 -9.74 -5.91 6.89
CA TYR A 161 -10.63 -6.23 8.01
C TYR A 161 -11.20 -7.65 7.98
N LEU A 162 -11.51 -8.20 6.80
CA LEU A 162 -12.31 -9.43 6.73
C LEU A 162 -11.60 -10.66 7.30
N LEU A 163 -10.29 -10.80 7.06
CA LEU A 163 -9.54 -11.92 7.63
C LEU A 163 -9.44 -11.80 9.17
N PRO A 164 -9.05 -10.65 9.75
CA PRO A 164 -9.08 -10.45 11.21
C PRO A 164 -10.48 -10.63 11.81
N ALA A 165 -11.53 -10.14 11.14
CA ALA A 165 -12.90 -10.31 11.60
C ALA A 165 -13.34 -11.78 11.58
N ALA A 166 -12.94 -12.56 10.57
CA ALA A 166 -13.20 -14.01 10.53
C ALA A 166 -12.57 -14.74 11.73
N VAL A 167 -11.36 -14.36 12.11
CA VAL A 167 -10.72 -14.87 13.34
C VAL A 167 -11.50 -14.43 14.58
N GLY A 168 -11.93 -13.16 14.61
CA GLY A 168 -12.74 -12.62 15.71
C GLY A 168 -14.13 -13.25 15.86
N LYS A 169 -14.72 -13.81 14.79
CA LYS A 169 -15.97 -14.59 14.90
C LYS A 169 -15.83 -15.77 15.86
N GLY A 170 -14.63 -16.36 15.97
CA GLY A 170 -14.34 -17.46 16.90
C GLY A 170 -13.66 -17.01 18.20
N LEU A 171 -12.80 -15.99 18.14
CA LEU A 171 -11.95 -15.56 19.27
C LEU A 171 -12.38 -14.25 19.94
N GLY A 172 -13.49 -13.66 19.51
CA GLY A 172 -13.98 -12.38 19.99
C GLY A 172 -13.18 -11.18 19.48
N LEU A 173 -13.56 -9.98 19.95
CA LEU A 173 -13.01 -8.71 19.46
C LEU A 173 -11.49 -8.60 19.70
N SER A 174 -11.00 -8.95 20.88
CA SER A 174 -9.54 -8.94 21.17
C SER A 174 -8.76 -9.87 20.24
N GLY A 175 -9.33 -11.03 19.89
CA GLY A 175 -8.75 -11.95 18.90
C GLY A 175 -8.66 -11.34 17.51
N ALA A 176 -9.66 -10.54 17.10
CA ALA A 176 -9.61 -9.79 15.85
C ALA A 176 -8.51 -8.73 15.83
N HIS A 177 -8.32 -7.96 16.91
CA HIS A 177 -7.22 -6.99 16.98
C HIS A 177 -5.85 -7.66 16.94
N GLY A 178 -5.68 -8.79 17.63
CA GLY A 178 -4.45 -9.58 17.55
C GLY A 178 -4.19 -10.13 16.14
N ALA A 179 -5.24 -10.60 15.45
CA ALA A 179 -5.15 -11.07 14.07
C ALA A 179 -4.84 -9.94 13.08
N LEU A 180 -5.39 -8.74 13.30
CA LEU A 180 -5.11 -7.55 12.51
C LEU A 180 -3.63 -7.18 12.61
N LEU A 181 -3.10 -7.05 13.84
CA LEU A 181 -1.69 -6.78 14.09
C LEU A 181 -0.78 -7.84 13.44
N ALA A 182 -1.10 -9.12 13.63
CA ALA A 182 -0.31 -10.21 13.05
C ALA A 182 -0.31 -10.18 11.51
N GLN A 183 -1.48 -9.95 10.90
CA GLN A 183 -1.62 -9.83 9.44
C GLN A 183 -0.79 -8.66 8.91
N ASN A 184 -0.98 -7.47 9.46
CA ASN A 184 -0.36 -6.26 8.94
C ASN A 184 1.15 -6.28 9.18
N ALA A 185 1.61 -6.69 10.37
CA ALA A 185 3.03 -6.81 10.67
C ALA A 185 3.74 -7.79 9.72
N LEU A 186 3.12 -8.95 9.44
CA LEU A 186 3.66 -9.92 8.50
C LEU A 186 3.66 -9.40 7.06
N LEU A 187 2.58 -8.73 6.64
CA LEU A 187 2.44 -8.13 5.31
C LEU A 187 3.50 -7.06 5.08
N PHE A 188 3.61 -6.08 5.97
CA PHE A 188 4.56 -4.98 5.83
C PHE A 188 6.00 -5.46 6.00
N GLY A 189 6.29 -6.36 6.94
CA GLY A 189 7.62 -6.93 7.09
C GLY A 189 8.09 -7.69 5.84
N CYS A 190 7.20 -8.47 5.20
CA CYS A 190 7.51 -9.13 3.94
C CYS A 190 7.70 -8.14 2.77
N LEU A 191 6.93 -7.04 2.73
CA LEU A 191 7.12 -5.97 1.75
C LEU A 191 8.45 -5.25 1.93
N PHE A 192 8.80 -4.87 3.16
CA PHE A 192 10.08 -4.24 3.48
C PHE A 192 11.25 -5.14 3.09
N TYR A 193 11.15 -6.45 3.36
CA TYR A 193 12.15 -7.41 2.88
C TYR A 193 12.23 -7.41 1.35
N GLY A 194 11.09 -7.46 0.65
CA GLY A 194 11.04 -7.42 -0.81
C GLY A 194 11.69 -6.17 -1.40
N PHE A 195 11.44 -5.00 -0.80
CA PHE A 195 12.04 -3.73 -1.19
C PHE A 195 13.54 -3.68 -0.89
N ALA A 196 13.97 -4.11 0.29
CA ALA A 196 15.38 -4.16 0.65
C ALA A 196 16.19 -5.07 -0.28
N ARG A 197 15.59 -6.17 -0.75
CA ARG A 197 16.20 -7.11 -1.71
C ARG A 197 16.37 -6.55 -3.12
N LEU A 198 15.83 -5.38 -3.43
CA LEU A 198 16.14 -4.67 -4.67
C LEU A 198 17.58 -4.11 -4.68
N ALA A 199 18.17 -3.91 -3.50
CA ALA A 199 19.56 -3.46 -3.38
C ALA A 199 20.54 -4.61 -3.64
N PRO A 200 21.73 -4.34 -4.20
CA PRO A 200 22.66 -5.40 -4.59
C PRO A 200 23.41 -6.01 -3.40
N THR A 201 23.45 -5.33 -2.24
CA THR A 201 24.11 -5.83 -1.03
C THR A 201 23.20 -5.71 0.19
N HIS A 202 23.40 -6.58 1.19
CA HIS A 202 22.65 -6.58 2.45
C HIS A 202 22.64 -5.20 3.13
N ARG A 203 23.81 -4.55 3.25
CA ARG A 203 23.93 -3.23 3.88
C ARG A 203 23.16 -2.14 3.13
N GLN A 204 23.20 -2.18 1.79
CA GLN A 204 22.41 -1.24 0.98
C GLN A 204 20.92 -1.56 1.05
N GLY A 205 20.53 -2.82 1.25
CA GLY A 205 19.14 -3.22 1.49
C GLY A 205 18.60 -2.63 2.79
N LEU A 206 19.38 -2.70 3.87
CA LEU A 206 19.03 -2.04 5.14
C LEU A 206 18.94 -0.52 4.98
N ALA A 207 19.87 0.10 4.25
CA ALA A 207 19.82 1.53 3.97
C ALA A 207 18.58 1.92 3.14
N LEU A 208 18.24 1.15 2.11
CA LEU A 208 17.04 1.35 1.29
C LEU A 208 15.78 1.24 2.15
N MET A 209 15.70 0.22 3.01
CA MET A 209 14.58 0.05 3.95
C MET A 209 14.46 1.25 4.91
N ALA A 210 15.57 1.70 5.50
CA ALA A 210 15.57 2.87 6.38
C ALA A 210 15.11 4.15 5.66
N ILE A 211 15.59 4.37 4.43
CA ILE A 211 15.17 5.51 3.59
C ILE A 211 13.68 5.39 3.22
N PHE A 212 13.20 4.19 2.91
CA PHE A 212 11.79 3.95 2.59
C PHE A 212 10.88 4.26 3.78
N VAL A 213 11.24 3.80 4.99
CA VAL A 213 10.48 4.10 6.21
C VAL A 213 10.52 5.59 6.54
N ALA A 214 11.71 6.22 6.46
CA ALA A 214 11.88 7.65 6.74
C ALA A 214 11.42 8.58 5.62
N PHE A 215 10.85 8.05 4.53
CA PHE A 215 10.50 8.84 3.35
C PHE A 215 9.34 9.80 3.65
N SER A 216 9.59 11.08 3.37
CA SER A 216 8.67 12.21 3.54
C SER A 216 9.14 13.42 2.73
N GLY A 217 8.25 14.36 2.44
CA GLY A 217 8.62 15.69 1.96
C GLY A 217 9.09 16.60 3.09
N TRP A 218 9.21 17.90 2.82
CA TRP A 218 9.67 18.87 3.82
C TRP A 218 8.50 19.53 4.57
N ASP A 219 7.60 18.73 5.15
CA ASP A 219 6.40 19.26 5.83
C ASP A 219 6.76 20.26 6.95
N VAL A 220 7.84 20.01 7.69
CA VAL A 220 8.34 20.93 8.72
C VAL A 220 8.69 22.31 8.15
N VAL A 221 9.25 22.37 6.93
CA VAL A 221 9.57 23.63 6.24
C VAL A 221 8.28 24.30 5.75
N GLY A 222 7.34 23.52 5.21
CA GLY A 222 6.02 24.01 4.80
C GLY A 222 5.26 24.62 5.97
N ALA A 223 5.18 23.89 7.10
CA ALA A 223 4.57 24.33 8.35
C ALA A 223 5.23 25.62 8.88
N TRP A 224 6.57 25.64 8.96
CA TRP A 224 7.32 26.82 9.40
C TRP A 224 7.06 28.05 8.52
N THR A 225 7.07 27.87 7.19
CA THR A 225 6.86 28.97 6.22
C THR A 225 5.47 29.60 6.36
N LEU A 226 4.46 28.81 6.73
CA LEU A 226 3.09 29.28 6.93
C LEU A 226 2.77 29.64 8.39
N GLY A 227 3.78 29.68 9.28
CA GLY A 227 3.59 30.02 10.69
C GLY A 227 2.69 29.02 11.45
N ARG A 228 2.66 27.76 11.00
CA ARG A 228 1.94 26.68 11.71
C ARG A 228 2.69 26.29 12.98
N PRO A 229 2.00 25.76 14.01
CA PRO A 229 2.67 25.18 15.17
C PRO A 229 3.68 24.10 14.74
N LEU A 230 4.75 23.96 15.51
CA LEU A 230 5.80 22.94 15.33
C LEU A 230 6.02 22.14 16.63
N THR A 231 4.98 22.03 17.45
CA THR A 231 5.02 21.23 18.69
C THR A 231 5.34 19.78 18.35
N PRO A 232 6.35 19.15 18.98
CA PRO A 232 6.67 17.75 18.70
C PRO A 232 5.45 16.83 18.92
N GLY A 233 5.15 15.99 17.93
CA GLY A 233 4.01 15.07 17.97
C GLY A 233 2.78 15.52 17.18
N ILE A 234 2.66 16.79 16.81
CA ILE A 234 1.55 17.22 15.95
C ILE A 234 1.65 16.58 14.55
N HIS A 235 0.50 16.43 13.90
CA HIS A 235 0.46 15.93 12.53
C HIS A 235 0.84 17.04 11.52
N LEU A 236 2.11 17.06 11.10
CA LEU A 236 2.68 18.15 10.29
C LEU A 236 2.09 18.27 8.87
N GLU A 237 1.72 17.15 8.25
CA GLU A 237 1.40 17.07 6.81
C GLU A 237 0.17 17.89 6.39
N GLN A 238 -0.66 18.31 7.36
CA GLN A 238 -1.82 19.19 7.14
C GLN A 238 -1.45 20.68 7.07
N TRP A 239 -0.17 21.03 6.93
CA TRP A 239 0.30 22.42 6.84
C TRP A 239 -0.39 23.21 5.72
N LEU A 240 -0.77 22.54 4.63
CA LEU A 240 -1.51 23.09 3.49
C LEU A 240 -3.00 22.66 3.48
N GLY A 241 -3.55 22.30 4.63
CA GLY A 241 -4.93 21.83 4.79
C GLY A 241 -5.20 20.55 4.02
N ASN A 242 -6.08 20.60 3.02
CA ASN A 242 -6.55 19.43 2.27
C ASN A 242 -5.62 18.94 1.16
N LEU A 243 -4.36 19.38 1.12
CA LEU A 243 -3.39 18.98 0.11
C LEU A 243 -2.14 18.46 0.81
N GLN A 244 -1.87 17.16 0.69
CA GLN A 244 -0.68 16.56 1.29
C GLN A 244 -0.19 15.34 0.49
N PHE A 245 1.11 15.10 0.56
CA PHE A 245 1.73 13.85 0.15
C PHE A 245 2.28 13.13 1.38
N SER A 246 1.54 12.13 1.86
CA SER A 246 1.88 11.54 3.14
C SER A 246 3.20 10.77 3.14
N SER A 247 3.98 11.00 4.18
CA SER A 247 5.14 10.20 4.55
C SER A 247 4.75 8.73 4.73
N HIS A 248 5.73 7.83 4.61
CA HIS A 248 5.46 6.40 4.69
C HIS A 248 5.05 5.95 6.11
N VAL A 249 5.54 6.63 7.15
CA VAL A 249 5.06 6.40 8.52
C VAL A 249 3.63 6.89 8.69
N THR A 250 3.27 8.09 8.23
CA THR A 250 1.87 8.55 8.26
C THR A 250 0.95 7.57 7.54
N GLN A 251 1.35 7.13 6.34
CA GLN A 251 0.57 6.15 5.56
C GLN A 251 0.30 4.87 6.37
N LEU A 252 1.29 4.39 7.12
CA LEU A 252 1.14 3.21 7.95
C LEU A 252 0.30 3.47 9.21
N PHE A 253 0.48 4.61 9.86
CA PHE A 253 -0.09 4.92 11.18
C PHE A 253 -1.54 5.39 11.10
N TRP A 254 -1.94 6.01 9.99
CA TRP A 254 -3.29 6.52 9.79
C TRP A 254 -4.09 5.64 8.84
N VAL A 255 -3.47 5.16 7.76
CA VAL A 255 -4.19 4.53 6.63
C VAL A 255 -3.55 3.22 6.14
N PRO A 256 -3.26 2.25 7.03
CA PRO A 256 -2.50 1.05 6.68
C PRO A 256 -3.13 0.24 5.54
N ASN A 257 -4.46 0.22 5.41
CA ASN A 257 -5.13 -0.44 4.29
C ASN A 257 -4.79 0.22 2.92
N HIS A 258 -4.67 1.55 2.88
CA HIS A 258 -4.30 2.29 1.68
C HIS A 258 -2.81 2.14 1.35
N ALA A 259 -1.95 2.16 2.38
CA ALA A 259 -0.52 1.89 2.28
C ALA A 259 -0.27 0.47 1.73
N ALA A 260 -0.89 -0.54 2.36
CA ALA A 260 -0.80 -1.94 1.95
C ALA A 260 -1.18 -2.12 0.48
N SER A 261 -2.34 -1.61 0.05
CA SER A 261 -2.78 -1.69 -1.36
C SER A 261 -1.74 -1.14 -2.34
N GLY A 262 -1.21 0.06 -2.06
CA GLY A 262 -0.23 0.70 -2.94
C GLY A 262 1.11 -0.03 -2.95
N TRP A 263 1.60 -0.42 -1.78
CA TRP A 263 2.91 -1.06 -1.63
C TRP A 263 2.91 -2.53 -2.10
N ILE A 264 1.81 -3.26 -1.95
CA ILE A 264 1.61 -4.59 -2.55
C ILE A 264 1.74 -4.48 -4.07
N PHE A 265 1.02 -3.53 -4.68
CA PHE A 265 1.11 -3.31 -6.11
C PHE A 265 2.53 -2.93 -6.55
N VAL A 266 3.19 -2.01 -5.85
CA VAL A 266 4.57 -1.61 -6.16
C VAL A 266 5.54 -2.78 -6.02
N GLY A 267 5.40 -3.62 -5.00
CA GLY A 267 6.18 -4.85 -4.86
C GLY A 267 6.00 -5.79 -6.05
N ALA A 268 4.75 -6.04 -6.47
CA ALA A 268 4.47 -6.84 -7.66
C ALA A 268 5.01 -6.19 -8.94
N TYR A 269 4.93 -4.85 -9.06
CA TYR A 269 5.46 -4.09 -10.18
C TYR A 269 6.98 -4.24 -10.26
N CYS A 270 7.70 -4.16 -9.13
CA CYS A 270 9.13 -4.42 -9.05
C CYS A 270 9.49 -5.86 -9.45
N LEU A 271 8.67 -6.85 -9.08
CA LEU A 271 8.87 -8.23 -9.53
C LEU A 271 8.61 -8.40 -11.04
N TRP A 272 7.62 -7.70 -11.59
CA TRP A 272 7.44 -7.65 -13.05
C TRP A 272 8.62 -6.97 -13.75
N ARG A 273 9.14 -5.89 -13.18
CA ARG A 273 10.36 -5.21 -13.67
C ARG A 273 11.55 -6.16 -13.73
N ALA A 274 11.69 -7.02 -12.71
CA ALA A 274 12.72 -8.04 -12.60
C ALA A 274 12.40 -9.34 -13.39
N ALA A 275 11.31 -9.37 -14.17
CA ALA A 275 10.82 -10.54 -14.91
C ALA A 275 10.51 -11.78 -14.04
N ALA A 276 10.31 -11.59 -12.73
CA ALA A 276 9.84 -12.62 -11.81
C ALA A 276 8.31 -12.78 -11.86
N LEU A 277 7.59 -11.72 -12.22
CA LEU A 277 6.16 -11.76 -12.50
C LEU A 277 5.87 -11.38 -13.96
N ARG A 278 4.78 -11.92 -14.50
CA ARG A 278 4.20 -11.49 -15.78
C ARG A 278 3.23 -10.33 -15.56
N ALA A 279 2.98 -9.52 -16.59
CA ALA A 279 2.01 -8.44 -16.48
C ALA A 279 0.57 -8.94 -16.19
N SER A 280 0.22 -10.16 -16.62
CA SER A 280 -1.05 -10.79 -16.24
C SER A 280 -1.14 -11.05 -14.74
N SER A 281 -0.06 -11.54 -14.12
CA SER A 281 0.01 -11.79 -12.67
C SER A 281 -0.01 -10.49 -11.87
N LEU A 282 0.65 -9.45 -12.39
CA LEU A 282 0.52 -8.09 -11.86
C LEU A 282 -0.93 -7.57 -11.93
N ALA A 283 -1.66 -7.85 -13.01
CA ALA A 283 -3.07 -7.48 -13.14
C ALA A 283 -3.98 -8.21 -12.13
N VAL A 284 -3.69 -9.49 -11.82
CA VAL A 284 -4.38 -10.21 -10.75
C VAL A 284 -4.12 -9.54 -9.40
N VAL A 285 -2.86 -9.25 -9.06
CA VAL A 285 -2.51 -8.56 -7.81
C VAL A 285 -3.16 -7.18 -7.74
N PHE A 286 -3.20 -6.43 -8.84
CA PHE A 286 -3.93 -5.18 -8.93
C PHE A 286 -5.41 -5.35 -8.55
N GLY A 287 -6.09 -6.36 -9.10
CA GLY A 287 -7.48 -6.68 -8.75
C GLY A 287 -7.67 -6.95 -7.26
N LEU A 288 -6.77 -7.74 -6.64
CA LEU A 288 -6.81 -7.99 -5.19
C LEU A 288 -6.68 -6.69 -4.37
N CYS A 289 -5.81 -5.77 -4.81
CA CYS A 289 -5.55 -4.51 -4.12
C CYS A 289 -6.74 -3.54 -4.17
N VAL A 290 -7.68 -3.69 -5.11
CA VAL A 290 -8.88 -2.84 -5.21
C VAL A 290 -9.72 -2.97 -3.95
N PHE A 291 -9.81 -4.17 -3.38
CA PHE A 291 -10.58 -4.41 -2.16
C PHE A 291 -9.97 -3.81 -0.89
N TRP A 292 -8.66 -3.57 -0.91
CA TRP A 292 -7.94 -2.92 0.18
C TRP A 292 -8.05 -1.39 0.11
N SER A 293 -8.00 -0.85 -1.11
CA SER A 293 -8.11 0.59 -1.36
C SER A 293 -8.35 0.87 -2.84
N PRO A 294 -9.58 1.26 -3.23
CA PRO A 294 -9.87 1.71 -4.59
C PRO A 294 -9.07 2.95 -4.99
N LEU A 295 -8.80 3.85 -4.03
CA LEU A 295 -8.10 5.11 -4.31
C LEU A 295 -6.63 4.88 -4.64
N SER A 296 -5.95 4.00 -3.91
CA SER A 296 -4.55 3.66 -4.18
C SER A 296 -4.40 2.91 -5.50
N THR A 297 -5.36 2.04 -5.84
CA THR A 297 -5.34 1.33 -7.13
C THR A 297 -5.62 2.25 -8.32
N ILE A 298 -6.41 3.31 -8.18
CA ILE A 298 -6.51 4.35 -9.22
C ILE A 298 -5.12 4.94 -9.53
N GLY A 299 -4.32 5.23 -8.48
CA GLY A 299 -2.94 5.67 -8.63
C GLY A 299 -2.00 4.63 -9.26
N ALA A 300 -2.28 3.35 -9.05
CA ALA A 300 -1.50 2.23 -9.59
C ALA A 300 -1.82 1.92 -11.07
N LEU A 301 -3.04 2.23 -11.53
CA LEU A 301 -3.55 1.85 -12.85
C LEU A 301 -2.62 2.27 -14.02
N PRO A 302 -2.07 3.50 -14.06
CA PRO A 302 -1.16 3.90 -15.14
C PRO A 302 0.09 3.02 -15.24
N PHE A 303 0.62 2.53 -14.11
CA PHE A 303 1.75 1.62 -14.07
C PHE A 303 1.38 0.21 -14.55
N LEU A 304 0.16 -0.25 -14.24
CA LEU A 304 -0.37 -1.51 -14.78
C LEU A 304 -0.49 -1.43 -16.30
N LEU A 305 -1.06 -0.34 -16.82
CA LEU A 305 -1.20 -0.12 -18.26
C LEU A 305 0.17 -0.07 -18.96
N LEU A 306 1.16 0.60 -18.35
CA LEU A 306 2.54 0.60 -18.83
C LEU A 306 3.10 -0.82 -18.88
N ALA A 307 2.83 -1.65 -17.86
CA ALA A 307 3.31 -3.02 -17.80
C ALA A 307 2.68 -3.93 -18.87
N LEU A 308 1.36 -3.88 -19.00
CA LEU A 308 0.61 -4.61 -20.02
C LEU A 308 1.06 -4.20 -21.42
N ALA A 309 1.20 -2.90 -21.68
CA ALA A 309 1.67 -2.40 -22.98
C ALA A 309 3.14 -2.75 -23.25
N GLY A 310 3.95 -2.92 -22.21
CA GLY A 310 5.33 -3.41 -22.31
C GLY A 310 5.39 -4.89 -22.69
N ASP A 311 4.59 -5.72 -22.04
CA ASP A 311 4.48 -7.16 -22.35
C ASP A 311 3.83 -7.39 -23.72
N ALA A 312 2.83 -6.59 -24.10
CA ALA A 312 2.18 -6.64 -25.41
C ALA A 312 3.20 -6.43 -26.54
N ARG A 313 3.99 -5.34 -26.46
CA ARG A 313 5.02 -5.01 -27.45
C ARG A 313 6.13 -6.06 -27.53
N ALA A 314 6.35 -6.79 -26.45
CA ALA A 314 7.34 -7.85 -26.40
C ALA A 314 6.77 -9.24 -26.75
N GLY A 315 5.50 -9.33 -27.19
CA GLY A 315 4.85 -10.61 -27.53
C GLY A 315 4.63 -11.54 -26.34
N ARG A 316 4.63 -11.01 -25.10
CA ARG A 316 4.46 -11.80 -23.86
C ARG A 316 3.01 -11.95 -23.42
N LEU A 317 2.07 -11.23 -24.02
CA LEU A 317 0.63 -11.40 -23.79
C LEU A 317 0.10 -12.58 -24.61
N THR A 318 0.20 -13.77 -24.04
CA THR A 318 -0.33 -15.01 -24.65
C THR A 318 -1.84 -15.14 -24.39
N PRO A 319 -2.57 -15.99 -25.13
CA PRO A 319 -3.96 -16.31 -24.83
C PRO A 319 -4.16 -16.79 -23.38
N GLY A 320 -3.20 -17.55 -22.85
CA GLY A 320 -3.20 -17.96 -21.44
C GLY A 320 -3.09 -16.78 -20.48
N ALA A 321 -2.29 -15.76 -20.79
CA ALA A 321 -2.20 -14.54 -19.99
C ALA A 321 -3.52 -13.75 -20.00
N VAL A 322 -4.19 -13.67 -21.15
CA VAL A 322 -5.52 -13.05 -21.28
C VAL A 322 -6.55 -13.83 -20.46
N ALA A 323 -6.52 -15.17 -20.54
CA ALA A 323 -7.38 -16.03 -19.74
C ALA A 323 -7.16 -15.82 -18.23
N THR A 324 -5.90 -15.72 -17.75
CA THR A 324 -5.61 -15.40 -16.34
C THR A 324 -6.28 -14.10 -15.89
N VAL A 325 -6.18 -13.05 -16.71
CA VAL A 325 -6.79 -11.74 -16.40
C VAL A 325 -8.31 -11.84 -16.43
N ALA A 326 -8.88 -12.56 -17.40
CA ALA A 326 -10.32 -12.78 -17.49
C ALA A 326 -10.87 -13.56 -16.29
N LEU A 327 -10.18 -14.62 -15.84
CA LEU A 327 -10.54 -15.39 -14.65
C LEU A 327 -10.57 -14.49 -13.39
N ALA A 328 -9.50 -13.71 -13.17
CA ALA A 328 -9.45 -12.78 -12.04
C ALA A 328 -10.51 -11.67 -12.16
N GLY A 329 -10.67 -11.09 -13.35
CA GLY A 329 -11.65 -10.05 -13.62
C GLY A 329 -13.07 -10.51 -13.32
N LEU A 330 -13.48 -11.64 -13.89
CA LEU A 330 -14.81 -12.24 -13.66
C LEU A 330 -15.01 -12.65 -12.21
N GLY A 331 -13.99 -13.24 -11.57
CA GLY A 331 -14.04 -13.61 -10.15
C GLY A 331 -14.19 -12.41 -9.21
N LEU A 332 -13.62 -11.25 -9.56
CA LEU A 332 -13.63 -10.03 -8.75
C LEU A 332 -14.72 -9.02 -9.13
N VAL A 333 -15.57 -9.29 -10.13
CA VAL A 333 -16.73 -8.44 -10.45
C VAL A 333 -17.58 -8.13 -9.21
N PRO A 334 -17.93 -9.09 -8.33
CA PRO A 334 -18.74 -8.78 -7.16
C PRO A 334 -18.08 -7.79 -6.18
N VAL A 335 -16.75 -7.84 -6.05
CA VAL A 335 -15.99 -6.88 -5.24
C VAL A 335 -16.12 -5.47 -5.82
N ALA A 336 -15.99 -5.33 -7.14
CA ALA A 336 -16.16 -4.03 -7.80
C ALA A 336 -17.59 -3.49 -7.67
N LEU A 337 -18.61 -4.36 -7.81
CA LEU A 337 -20.01 -3.99 -7.61
C LEU A 337 -20.29 -3.54 -6.18
N TYR A 338 -19.74 -4.24 -5.19
CA TYR A 338 -19.83 -3.88 -3.79
C TYR A 338 -19.24 -2.49 -3.51
N LEU A 339 -18.01 -2.24 -3.95
CA LEU A 339 -17.34 -0.95 -3.73
C LEU A 339 -18.03 0.20 -4.49
N GLY A 340 -18.65 -0.09 -5.63
CA GLY A 340 -19.41 0.85 -6.44
C GLY A 340 -20.85 1.11 -5.99
N ALA A 341 -21.40 0.32 -5.07
CA ALA A 341 -22.78 0.45 -4.58
C ALA A 341 -23.01 1.85 -3.96
N ASP A 342 -24.00 2.60 -4.48
CA ASP A 342 -24.32 3.97 -4.01
C ASP A 342 -23.10 4.93 -3.94
N ALA A 343 -22.03 4.65 -4.70
CA ALA A 343 -20.78 5.41 -4.64
C ALA A 343 -20.92 6.85 -5.17
N GLY A 344 -21.94 7.12 -6.00
CA GLY A 344 -22.22 8.45 -6.53
C GLY A 344 -22.58 9.51 -5.47
N ARG A 345 -22.96 9.08 -4.25
CA ARG A 345 -23.25 9.98 -3.13
C ARG A 345 -21.99 10.48 -2.41
N VAL A 346 -20.85 9.81 -2.62
CA VAL A 346 -19.57 10.27 -2.08
C VAL A 346 -19.23 11.59 -2.76
N PRO A 347 -18.96 12.70 -2.03
CA PRO A 347 -18.58 13.97 -2.65
C PRO A 347 -17.38 13.78 -3.57
N HIS A 348 -17.46 14.24 -4.82
CA HIS A 348 -16.37 14.10 -5.78
C HIS A 348 -16.41 15.19 -6.85
N GLY A 349 -15.33 15.33 -7.61
CA GLY A 349 -15.27 16.24 -8.75
C GLY A 349 -13.87 16.78 -8.99
N LEU A 350 -13.73 17.62 -10.01
CA LEU A 350 -12.51 18.40 -10.21
C LEU A 350 -12.41 19.50 -9.15
N GLN A 351 -11.20 19.87 -8.79
CA GLN A 351 -10.96 21.05 -7.95
C GLN A 351 -11.24 22.33 -8.73
N ASP A 352 -11.68 23.36 -8.02
CA ASP A 352 -11.83 24.70 -8.58
C ASP A 352 -10.44 25.31 -8.80
N LEU A 353 -10.06 25.51 -10.07
CA LEU A 353 -8.75 26.02 -10.49
C LEU A 353 -8.61 27.54 -10.28
N THR A 354 -8.73 27.97 -9.03
CA THR A 354 -8.53 29.36 -8.62
C THR A 354 -7.03 29.71 -8.58
N GLY A 355 -6.70 31.00 -8.60
CA GLY A 355 -5.31 31.45 -8.43
C GLY A 355 -4.69 31.00 -7.10
N GLU A 356 -5.50 30.92 -6.03
CA GLU A 356 -5.08 30.40 -4.73
C GLU A 356 -4.74 28.90 -4.81
N PHE A 357 -5.60 28.09 -5.42
CA PHE A 357 -5.36 26.66 -5.59
C PHE A 357 -4.08 26.40 -6.39
N PHE A 358 -3.84 27.16 -7.46
CA PHE A 358 -2.61 27.07 -8.23
C PHE A 358 -1.38 27.39 -7.38
N ALA A 359 -1.39 28.51 -6.63
CA ALA A 359 -0.28 28.89 -5.76
C ALA A 359 0.01 27.83 -4.69
N ARG A 360 -1.04 27.27 -4.06
CA ARG A 360 -0.92 26.17 -3.09
C ARG A 360 -0.35 24.91 -3.73
N SER A 361 -0.81 24.55 -4.93
CA SER A 361 -0.30 23.36 -5.64
C SER A 361 1.18 23.50 -6.02
N VAL A 362 1.61 24.69 -6.46
CA VAL A 362 3.03 24.98 -6.74
C VAL A 362 3.85 24.91 -5.45
N LEU A 363 3.37 25.48 -4.35
CA LEU A 363 4.04 25.43 -3.06
C LEU A 363 4.19 23.98 -2.57
N LEU A 364 3.12 23.19 -2.64
CA LEU A 364 3.14 21.75 -2.31
C LEU A 364 4.22 21.03 -3.11
N LEU A 365 4.21 21.12 -4.44
CA LEU A 365 5.19 20.42 -5.28
C LEU A 365 6.62 20.91 -5.01
N THR A 366 6.79 22.19 -4.69
CA THR A 366 8.11 22.76 -4.37
C THR A 366 8.67 22.22 -3.06
N VAL A 367 7.84 22.13 -2.02
CA VAL A 367 8.27 21.67 -0.69
C VAL A 367 8.36 20.14 -0.63
N GLU A 368 7.42 19.45 -1.25
CA GLU A 368 7.32 17.98 -1.16
C GLU A 368 8.21 17.25 -2.18
N ILE A 369 8.30 17.75 -3.42
CA ILE A 369 8.87 16.97 -4.53
C ILE A 369 10.25 17.48 -4.95
N VAL A 370 10.48 18.80 -5.00
CA VAL A 370 11.77 19.34 -5.47
C VAL A 370 12.97 18.85 -4.65
N PRO A 371 12.94 18.78 -3.30
CA PRO A 371 14.08 18.26 -2.54
C PRO A 371 14.44 16.83 -2.94
N ILE A 372 13.43 15.99 -3.17
CA ILE A 372 13.60 14.63 -3.66
C ILE A 372 14.25 14.60 -5.04
N LEU A 373 13.83 15.48 -5.95
CA LEU A 373 14.41 15.62 -7.28
C LEU A 373 15.88 16.08 -7.22
N VAL A 374 16.22 16.97 -6.29
CA VAL A 374 17.62 17.37 -6.05
C VAL A 374 18.46 16.16 -5.66
N VAL A 375 17.99 15.33 -4.72
CA VAL A 375 18.71 14.12 -4.30
C VAL A 375 18.90 13.15 -5.47
N LEU A 376 17.87 12.91 -6.28
CA LEU A 376 17.97 12.08 -7.47
C LEU A 376 18.98 12.64 -8.48
N GLY A 377 19.06 13.97 -8.62
CA GLY A 377 20.01 14.66 -9.49
C GLY A 377 21.48 14.57 -9.03
N LEU A 378 21.73 14.27 -7.74
CA LEU A 378 23.09 14.03 -7.23
C LEU A 378 23.64 12.65 -7.62
N GLY A 379 22.76 11.71 -7.98
CA GLY A 379 23.09 10.35 -8.38
C GLY A 379 23.75 10.25 -9.75
N PRO A 380 24.43 9.13 -10.05
CA PRO A 380 24.97 8.88 -11.38
C PRO A 380 23.83 8.68 -12.39
N GLY A 381 23.72 9.58 -13.37
CA GLY A 381 22.69 9.52 -14.42
C GLY A 381 21.93 10.84 -14.57
N SER A 382 20.76 10.80 -15.21
CA SER A 382 19.83 11.93 -15.17
C SER A 382 18.92 11.83 -13.95
N LEU A 383 18.36 12.95 -13.50
CA LEU A 383 17.21 13.04 -12.59
C LEU A 383 16.15 11.95 -12.86
N LEU A 384 15.86 11.72 -14.14
CA LEU A 384 14.83 10.80 -14.58
C LEU A 384 15.33 9.35 -14.64
N GLY A 385 16.63 9.10 -14.50
CA GLY A 385 17.31 7.82 -14.64
C GLY A 385 18.17 7.72 -15.90
N SER A 386 19.11 6.78 -15.92
CA SER A 386 19.99 6.54 -17.06
C SER A 386 19.25 5.85 -18.21
N GLU A 387 18.45 4.83 -17.90
CA GLU A 387 17.74 3.99 -18.86
C GLU A 387 16.40 4.58 -19.32
N ARG A 388 16.05 4.34 -20.59
CA ARG A 388 14.80 4.84 -21.20
C ARG A 388 13.54 4.42 -20.44
N ARG A 389 13.50 3.19 -19.93
CA ARG A 389 12.37 2.66 -19.15
C ARG A 389 12.22 3.41 -17.83
N THR A 390 13.32 3.50 -17.08
CA THR A 390 13.40 4.23 -15.81
C THR A 390 12.98 5.70 -15.98
N ARG A 391 13.40 6.37 -17.07
CA ARG A 391 12.97 7.74 -17.41
C ARG A 391 11.48 7.89 -17.61
N ARG A 392 10.86 6.98 -18.37
CA ARG A 392 9.41 6.99 -18.63
C ARG A 392 8.61 6.82 -17.34
N GLU A 393 9.07 5.96 -16.46
CA GLU A 393 8.41 5.71 -15.18
C GLU A 393 8.58 6.87 -14.21
N THR A 394 9.75 7.52 -14.14
CA THR A 394 9.91 8.75 -13.35
C THR A 394 8.99 9.83 -13.89
N GLY A 395 8.95 10.00 -15.22
CA GLY A 395 8.02 10.94 -15.85
C GLY A 395 6.57 10.64 -15.46
N LEU A 396 6.17 9.36 -15.47
CA LEU A 396 4.85 8.94 -15.04
C LEU A 396 4.58 9.24 -13.56
N VAL A 397 5.54 8.96 -12.67
CA VAL A 397 5.47 9.33 -11.24
C VAL A 397 5.22 10.83 -11.09
N LEU A 398 6.01 11.67 -11.77
CA LEU A 398 5.87 13.14 -11.67
C LEU A 398 4.56 13.65 -12.24
N VAL A 399 4.11 13.10 -13.37
CA VAL A 399 2.79 13.42 -13.95
C VAL A 399 1.68 13.05 -12.97
N LEU A 400 1.74 11.89 -12.32
CA LEU A 400 0.71 11.49 -11.36
C LEU A 400 0.70 12.38 -10.13
N LEU A 401 1.87 12.75 -9.60
CA LEU A 401 1.95 13.67 -8.46
C LEU A 401 1.48 15.08 -8.83
N LEU A 402 1.67 15.51 -10.09
CA LEU A 402 1.12 16.77 -10.59
C LEU A 402 -0.41 16.74 -10.76
N LEU A 403 -0.96 15.61 -11.21
CA LEU A 403 -2.39 15.47 -11.50
C LEU A 403 -3.23 15.10 -10.27
N ALA A 404 -2.66 14.40 -9.29
CA ALA A 404 -3.39 13.93 -8.10
C ALA A 404 -4.10 15.05 -7.32
N PRO A 405 -3.52 16.25 -7.13
CA PRO A 405 -4.20 17.37 -6.48
C PRO A 405 -5.45 17.86 -7.22
N LEU A 406 -5.59 17.62 -8.53
CA LEU A 406 -6.63 18.24 -9.37
C LEU A 406 -8.02 17.62 -9.22
N TYR A 407 -8.13 16.48 -8.54
CA TYR A 407 -9.39 15.78 -8.32
C TYR A 407 -9.66 15.59 -6.83
N ARG A 408 -10.92 15.75 -6.42
CA ARG A 408 -11.40 15.47 -5.07
C ARG A 408 -12.33 14.27 -5.07
N LEU A 409 -12.20 13.44 -4.05
CA LEU A 409 -13.12 12.35 -3.74
C LEU A 409 -13.14 12.21 -2.22
N GLY A 410 -14.33 12.35 -1.63
CA GLY A 410 -14.50 12.69 -0.23
C GLY A 410 -14.02 14.11 0.06
N GLY A 411 -13.21 14.23 1.11
CA GLY A 411 -12.41 15.42 1.35
C GLY A 411 -11.14 15.42 0.49
N ALA A 412 -10.00 15.43 1.16
CA ALA A 412 -8.67 15.40 0.54
C ALA A 412 -8.18 13.99 0.17
N ASP A 413 -8.97 12.95 0.36
CA ASP A 413 -8.48 11.56 0.30
C ASP A 413 -7.89 11.19 -1.06
N PHE A 414 -8.39 11.74 -2.15
CA PHE A 414 -7.88 11.38 -3.47
C PHE A 414 -6.38 11.68 -3.63
N VAL A 415 -5.93 12.91 -3.34
CA VAL A 415 -4.50 13.27 -3.47
C VAL A 415 -3.63 12.45 -2.51
N MET A 416 -4.13 12.20 -1.30
CA MET A 416 -3.42 11.45 -0.27
C MET A 416 -3.26 9.98 -0.63
N ARG A 417 -4.31 9.33 -1.15
CA ARG A 417 -4.33 7.88 -1.36
C ARG A 417 -3.89 7.49 -2.78
N ALA A 418 -4.24 8.26 -3.80
CA ALA A 418 -3.85 7.96 -5.18
C ALA A 418 -2.36 8.23 -5.46
N SER A 419 -1.69 9.05 -4.64
CA SER A 419 -0.25 9.30 -4.76
C SER A 419 0.61 8.16 -4.18
N ILE A 420 0.07 7.28 -3.34
CA ILE A 420 0.82 6.23 -2.60
C ILE A 420 1.75 5.40 -3.52
N PRO A 421 1.29 4.83 -4.66
CA PRO A 421 2.17 4.02 -5.51
C PRO A 421 3.33 4.84 -6.12
N ALA A 422 3.05 6.10 -6.48
CA ALA A 422 4.05 7.00 -7.06
C ALA A 422 5.11 7.40 -6.03
N LEU A 423 4.68 7.73 -4.80
CA LEU A 423 5.58 8.03 -3.67
C LEU A 423 6.44 6.82 -3.30
N ALA A 424 5.87 5.62 -3.23
CA ALA A 424 6.63 4.40 -2.95
C ALA A 424 7.70 4.12 -4.02
N LEU A 425 7.38 4.28 -5.30
CA LEU A 425 8.39 4.15 -6.37
C LEU A 425 9.49 5.21 -6.28
N LEU A 426 9.16 6.42 -5.83
CA LEU A 426 10.11 7.50 -5.63
C LEU A 426 11.04 7.21 -4.45
N ALA A 427 10.50 6.72 -3.33
CA ALA A 427 11.24 6.27 -2.15
C ALA A 427 12.24 5.15 -2.49
N LEU A 428 11.80 4.13 -3.25
CA LEU A 428 12.68 3.04 -3.69
C LEU A 428 13.85 3.54 -4.57
N ARG A 429 13.61 4.56 -5.39
CA ARG A 429 14.66 5.18 -6.22
C ARG A 429 15.66 5.95 -5.37
N LEU A 430 15.20 6.72 -4.39
CA LEU A 430 16.08 7.37 -3.43
C LEU A 430 16.93 6.35 -2.68
N GLY A 431 16.31 5.28 -2.18
CA GLY A 431 17.00 4.20 -1.49
C GLY A 431 18.02 3.44 -2.35
N ALA A 432 17.86 3.46 -3.68
CA ALA A 432 18.87 2.94 -4.60
C ALA A 432 20.00 3.95 -4.91
N VAL A 433 19.70 5.25 -4.95
CA VAL A 433 20.66 6.31 -5.31
C VAL A 433 21.55 6.69 -4.12
N VAL A 434 20.97 6.94 -2.95
CA VAL A 434 21.66 7.53 -1.80
C VAL A 434 22.85 6.68 -1.32
N PRO A 435 22.75 5.33 -1.21
CA PRO A 435 23.88 4.51 -0.79
C PRO A 435 25.03 4.45 -1.81
N ALA A 436 24.81 4.91 -3.04
CA ALA A 436 25.84 4.99 -4.08
C ALA A 436 26.55 6.36 -4.11
N LEU A 437 26.09 7.33 -3.32
CA LEU A 437 26.71 8.65 -3.22
C LEU A 437 27.93 8.60 -2.31
N GLY A 438 28.94 9.43 -2.61
CA GLY A 438 30.13 9.62 -1.77
C GLY A 438 30.39 11.09 -1.44
N GLY A 439 31.17 11.33 -0.37
CA GLY A 439 31.65 12.65 0.02
C GLY A 439 30.55 13.70 0.20
N ARG A 440 30.78 14.91 -0.34
CA ARG A 440 29.85 16.05 -0.22
C ARG A 440 28.45 15.75 -0.76
N ARG A 441 28.32 14.93 -1.82
CA ARG A 441 27.01 14.60 -2.41
C ARG A 441 26.16 13.74 -1.46
N ALA A 442 26.78 12.77 -0.79
CA ALA A 442 26.12 11.97 0.23
C ALA A 442 25.67 12.84 1.41
N ALA A 443 26.54 13.75 1.88
CA ALA A 443 26.20 14.67 2.97
C ALA A 443 25.00 15.57 2.63
N ILE A 444 24.95 16.15 1.42
CA ILE A 444 23.80 16.95 0.97
C ILE A 444 22.54 16.11 0.91
N ALA A 445 22.61 14.91 0.33
CA ALA A 445 21.45 14.02 0.24
C ALA A 445 20.92 13.64 1.63
N LEU A 446 21.81 13.26 2.55
CA LEU A 446 21.43 12.92 3.92
C LEU A 446 20.86 14.12 4.68
N ALA A 447 21.38 15.33 4.48
CA ALA A 447 20.81 16.54 5.07
C ALA A 447 19.38 16.81 4.57
N ILE A 448 19.15 16.68 3.26
CA ILE A 448 17.81 16.83 2.67
C ILE A 448 16.83 15.80 3.25
N LEU A 449 17.25 14.54 3.33
CA LEU A 449 16.42 13.46 3.88
C LEU A 449 16.20 13.61 5.38
N ALA A 450 17.16 14.14 6.14
CA ALA A 450 17.01 14.38 7.57
C ALA A 450 15.95 15.45 7.87
N VAL A 451 15.85 16.49 7.04
CA VAL A 451 14.77 17.50 7.15
C VAL A 451 13.41 16.85 6.89
N GLY A 452 13.30 15.99 5.86
CA GLY A 452 12.05 15.28 5.61
C GLY A 452 11.70 14.26 6.69
N ALA A 453 12.69 13.58 7.26
CA ALA A 453 12.50 12.60 8.33
C ALA A 453 11.93 13.19 9.64
N VAL A 454 11.82 14.52 9.77
CA VAL A 454 11.15 15.16 10.90
C VAL A 454 9.67 14.77 10.96
N THR A 455 8.98 14.67 9.82
CA THR A 455 7.56 14.26 9.77
C THR A 455 7.33 12.85 10.34
N PRO A 456 7.97 11.77 9.83
CA PRO A 456 7.81 10.44 10.41
C PRO A 456 8.29 10.38 11.85
N LEU A 457 9.28 11.18 12.26
CA LEU A 457 9.69 11.28 13.66
C LEU A 457 8.58 11.86 14.54
N TYR A 458 7.85 12.89 14.10
CA TYR A 458 6.73 13.44 14.86
C TYR A 458 5.59 12.44 15.01
N GLU A 459 5.32 11.63 13.99
CA GLU A 459 4.35 10.54 14.06
C GLU A 459 4.74 9.51 15.14
N VAL A 460 6.03 9.15 15.22
CA VAL A 460 6.56 8.26 16.27
C VAL A 460 6.52 8.91 17.65
N ILE A 461 6.85 10.21 17.76
CA ILE A 461 6.75 10.96 19.02
C ILE A 461 5.30 10.93 19.51
N ARG A 462 4.32 11.20 18.63
CA ARG A 462 2.90 11.17 19.00
C ARG A 462 2.47 9.81 19.53
N ALA A 463 2.87 8.74 18.85
CA ALA A 463 2.55 7.36 19.24
C ALA A 463 3.03 7.00 20.65
N VAL A 464 4.17 7.56 21.08
CA VAL A 464 4.82 7.24 22.36
C VAL A 464 4.40 8.20 23.48
N VAL A 465 4.17 9.47 23.16
CA VAL A 465 3.88 10.52 24.15
C VAL A 465 2.40 10.56 24.52
N LEU A 466 1.49 10.38 23.55
CA LEU A 466 0.06 10.37 23.84
C LEU A 466 -0.34 9.06 24.51
N PRO A 467 -1.29 9.09 25.47
CA PRO A 467 -1.73 7.87 26.12
C PRO A 467 -2.53 7.00 25.15
N SER A 468 -2.31 5.69 25.18
CA SER A 468 -3.16 4.74 24.47
C SER A 468 -4.58 4.73 25.04
N PHE A 469 -5.54 4.25 24.26
CA PHE A 469 -6.92 4.08 24.68
C PHE A 469 -7.38 2.65 24.40
N SER A 470 -8.45 2.24 25.05
CA SER A 470 -8.93 0.86 25.04
C SER A 470 -9.67 0.50 23.75
N ILE A 471 -9.61 -0.79 23.41
CA ILE A 471 -10.50 -1.39 22.41
C ILE A 471 -11.94 -1.25 22.89
N SER A 472 -12.77 -0.57 22.10
CA SER A 472 -14.17 -0.30 22.45
C SER A 472 -15.16 -1.21 21.72
N ALA A 473 -16.29 -1.47 22.37
CA ALA A 473 -17.43 -2.16 21.78
C ALA A 473 -18.36 -1.23 20.98
N CYS A 474 -17.94 0.00 20.68
CA CYS A 474 -18.74 0.93 19.89
C CYS A 474 -18.90 0.50 18.43
N ASN A 475 -20.15 0.56 17.94
CA ASN A 475 -20.46 0.32 16.53
C ASN A 475 -20.19 1.56 15.68
N VAL A 476 -20.19 1.38 14.35
CA VAL A 476 -19.90 2.45 13.39
C VAL A 476 -20.85 3.65 13.52
N LEU A 477 -22.13 3.42 13.83
CA LEU A 477 -23.12 4.49 13.98
C LEU A 477 -22.82 5.40 15.19
N ALA A 478 -22.34 4.81 16.28
CA ALA A 478 -21.95 5.55 17.47
C ALA A 478 -20.57 6.20 17.33
N ALA A 479 -19.61 5.50 16.71
CA ALA A 479 -18.28 6.04 16.44
C ALA A 479 -18.35 7.30 15.57
N ALA A 480 -19.19 7.30 14.53
CA ALA A 480 -19.40 8.46 13.64
C ALA A 480 -20.06 9.69 14.31
N ARG A 481 -20.49 9.57 15.58
CA ARG A 481 -21.03 10.67 16.39
C ARG A 481 -20.08 11.09 17.51
N THR A 482 -18.95 10.41 17.63
CA THR A 482 -17.95 10.65 18.66
C THR A 482 -16.80 11.45 18.03
N PRO A 483 -16.45 12.63 18.56
CA PRO A 483 -15.28 13.39 18.12
C PRO A 483 -13.97 12.58 18.22
N PRO A 484 -12.88 13.00 17.57
CA PRO A 484 -12.81 14.07 16.56
C PRO A 484 -13.23 13.62 15.15
N ASN A 485 -13.50 12.32 14.94
CA ASN A 485 -13.89 11.75 13.65
C ASN A 485 -15.42 11.64 13.45
N ASN A 486 -16.16 12.58 14.04
CA ASN A 486 -17.61 12.65 13.85
C ASN A 486 -17.93 13.22 12.46
N GLY A 487 -18.77 12.53 11.70
CA GLY A 487 -19.05 12.93 10.32
C GLY A 487 -20.03 12.02 9.60
N PRO A 488 -20.39 12.36 8.35
CA PRO A 488 -21.29 11.54 7.57
C PRO A 488 -20.65 10.22 7.13
N LEU A 489 -21.42 9.14 7.14
CA LEU A 489 -20.95 7.79 6.81
C LEU A 489 -21.05 7.45 5.32
N PHE A 490 -21.14 8.44 4.43
CA PHE A 490 -21.29 8.21 2.98
C PHE A 490 -20.14 7.35 2.39
N HIS A 491 -18.97 7.38 3.03
CA HIS A 491 -17.80 6.57 2.68
C HIS A 491 -17.86 5.11 3.16
N TYR A 492 -18.73 4.81 4.11
CA TYR A 492 -18.79 3.54 4.83
C TYR A 492 -20.11 2.80 4.65
N VAL A 493 -21.17 3.44 4.15
CA VAL A 493 -22.46 2.78 3.95
C VAL A 493 -23.05 3.07 2.57
N ALA A 494 -23.74 2.07 2.02
CA ALA A 494 -24.54 2.17 0.79
C ALA A 494 -26.01 1.90 1.09
N ARG A 495 -26.92 2.70 0.52
CA ARG A 495 -28.36 2.46 0.67
C ARG A 495 -28.77 1.20 -0.09
N ILE A 496 -29.49 0.31 0.60
CA ILE A 496 -29.99 -0.93 0.01
C ILE A 496 -31.06 -0.61 -1.03
N ASP A 497 -31.86 0.43 -0.79
CA ASP A 497 -32.94 0.86 -1.67
C ASP A 497 -32.45 1.58 -2.94
N ALA A 498 -31.15 1.90 -3.01
CA ALA A 498 -30.52 2.43 -4.22
C ALA A 498 -29.99 1.32 -5.15
N LEU A 499 -30.04 0.05 -4.73
CA LEU A 499 -29.56 -1.08 -5.53
C LEU A 499 -30.56 -1.59 -6.58
N PRO A 500 -31.89 -1.58 -6.38
CA PRO A 500 -32.85 -2.05 -7.38
C PRO A 500 -32.60 -1.43 -8.76
N GLY A 501 -32.58 -2.27 -9.80
CA GLY A 501 -32.25 -1.85 -11.16
C GLY A 501 -30.74 -1.88 -11.50
N HIS A 502 -29.86 -2.11 -10.52
CA HIS A 502 -28.43 -2.32 -10.73
C HIS A 502 -28.05 -3.80 -10.59
N LEU A 503 -27.00 -4.23 -11.31
CA LEU A 503 -26.47 -5.61 -11.22
C LEU A 503 -26.12 -6.02 -9.78
N ALA A 504 -25.67 -5.06 -8.96
CA ALA A 504 -25.34 -5.26 -7.56
C ALA A 504 -26.49 -5.90 -6.74
N ASP A 505 -27.75 -5.54 -7.01
CA ASP A 505 -28.93 -6.10 -6.30
C ASP A 505 -29.15 -7.60 -6.54
N SER A 506 -28.75 -8.07 -7.73
CA SER A 506 -28.84 -9.50 -8.10
C SER A 506 -27.65 -10.32 -7.61
N VAL A 507 -26.50 -9.66 -7.36
CA VAL A 507 -25.22 -10.32 -7.05
C VAL A 507 -24.94 -10.35 -5.55
N LEU A 508 -25.18 -9.25 -4.84
CA LEU A 508 -24.80 -9.09 -3.45
C LEU A 508 -25.89 -9.63 -2.52
N ALA A 509 -25.47 -10.29 -1.44
CA ALA A 509 -26.36 -10.60 -0.33
C ALA A 509 -26.82 -9.31 0.35
N LYS A 510 -28.03 -9.32 0.92
CA LYS A 510 -28.55 -8.22 1.73
C LYS A 510 -28.40 -8.57 3.21
N PRO A 511 -28.15 -7.58 4.08
CA PRO A 511 -28.09 -7.84 5.52
C PRO A 511 -29.42 -8.39 6.05
N ASP A 512 -29.37 -9.48 6.82
CA ASP A 512 -30.55 -10.03 7.50
C ASP A 512 -30.98 -9.18 8.70
N ARG A 513 -30.05 -8.39 9.25
CA ARG A 513 -30.25 -7.53 10.41
C ARG A 513 -29.67 -6.14 10.14
N LEU A 514 -30.38 -5.12 10.62
CA LEU A 514 -29.91 -3.74 10.61
C LEU A 514 -29.54 -3.30 12.02
N VAL A 515 -28.27 -2.98 12.23
CA VAL A 515 -27.78 -2.34 13.45
C VAL A 515 -28.43 -0.97 13.58
N ARG A 516 -28.94 -0.67 14.77
CA ARG A 516 -29.56 0.61 15.09
C ARG A 516 -28.67 1.36 16.07
N LEU A 517 -28.72 2.69 15.98
CA LEU A 517 -28.15 3.51 17.04
C LEU A 517 -28.98 3.32 18.30
N VAL A 518 -28.35 2.87 19.37
CA VAL A 518 -28.95 2.73 20.70
C VAL A 518 -28.39 3.83 21.59
N PRO A 519 -29.19 4.44 22.48
CA PRO A 519 -28.66 5.34 23.50
C PRO A 519 -27.57 4.64 24.31
N GLN A 520 -26.37 5.20 24.32
CA GLN A 520 -25.23 4.68 25.06
C GLN A 520 -24.34 5.84 25.53
N GLY A 521 -23.43 5.55 26.47
CA GLY A 521 -22.40 6.50 26.89
C GLY A 521 -21.46 6.88 25.74
N GLN A 522 -20.62 7.89 25.97
CA GLN A 522 -19.60 8.31 25.01
C GLN A 522 -18.66 7.16 24.67
N CYS A 523 -18.34 7.01 23.39
CA CYS A 523 -17.36 6.02 22.94
C CYS A 523 -15.95 6.47 23.29
N TRP A 524 -15.09 5.52 23.71
CA TRP A 524 -13.72 5.75 24.15
C TRP A 524 -13.60 6.87 25.20
N PRO A 525 -14.21 6.71 26.38
CA PRO A 525 -14.14 7.72 27.44
C PRO A 525 -12.71 7.95 27.95
N ASP A 526 -11.77 7.06 27.62
CA ASP A 526 -10.34 7.11 27.91
C ASP A 526 -9.50 7.72 26.76
N HIS A 527 -10.12 8.07 25.62
CA HIS A 527 -9.41 8.74 24.53
C HIS A 527 -8.89 10.12 24.99
N PRO A 528 -7.66 10.54 24.61
CA PRO A 528 -7.11 11.83 25.02
C PRO A 528 -8.00 13.02 24.63
N ALA A 529 -8.63 12.95 23.45
CA ALA A 529 -9.54 14.00 22.97
C ALA A 529 -10.86 14.12 23.75
N HIS A 530 -11.16 13.16 24.64
CA HIS A 530 -12.37 13.14 25.46
C HIS A 530 -12.12 13.45 26.94
N GLN A 531 -10.86 13.64 27.35
CA GLN A 531 -10.51 13.99 28.72
C GLN A 531 -10.73 15.47 29.00
N GLU A 532 -10.91 15.84 30.28
CA GLU A 532 -11.13 17.22 30.75
C GLU A 532 -10.01 18.22 30.36
N HIS A 533 -8.87 17.73 29.84
CA HIS A 533 -7.70 18.54 29.41
C HIS A 533 -7.34 18.33 27.93
N ALA A 534 -8.28 17.88 27.09
CA ALA A 534 -8.02 17.55 25.69
C ALA A 534 -7.30 18.68 24.90
N GLY A 535 -7.59 19.96 25.20
CA GLY A 535 -6.97 21.11 24.53
C GLY A 535 -5.52 21.40 24.91
N GLU A 536 -4.97 20.75 25.94
CA GLU A 536 -3.56 20.90 26.36
C GLU A 536 -2.66 19.80 25.79
N VAL A 537 -3.26 18.72 25.28
CA VAL A 537 -2.59 17.50 24.83
C VAL A 537 -2.33 17.49 23.31
N PHE A 538 -3.07 18.31 22.54
CA PHE A 538 -3.02 18.36 21.07
C PHE A 538 -2.47 19.67 20.51
#